data_AF-A0A3K1T6B4-F1
#
_entry.id   AF-A0A3K1T6B4-F1
#
_cell.length_a   1.000
_cell.length_b   1.000
_cell.length_c   1.000
_cell.angle_alpha   90.00
_cell.angle_beta   90.00
_cell.angle_gamma   90.00
#
_symmetry.space_group_name_H-M   'P 1'
#
loop_
_entity.id
_entity.type
_entity.pdbx_description
1 polymer ?
#
loop_
_entity_poly.entity_id
_entity_poly.type
_entity_poly.pdbx_seq_one_letter_code
_entity_poly.pdbx_strand_id
1 'polypeptide(L)'
;MSKILLEKLDDHFFCDDFGEDIYFQKEYAKFYGKVFEFVYKENGNFLKIVANKKSIKNTSFFDLQSPYGYGGIYSNSMDKAFLTRALENLRQRALKENIVAFFIRFHPFDKNLSFYEKKLDFFLKERKIVIVPIYKNLEQIRANYSPRIKTYVKKARKELEISKAKASDAKDFKRLYDETMRRNQAGEFYFFDDDYFKELFNFKQSLILKASYRGEILAYASFFLGKKFAYYHLSANKNEKNANAALLDFSFELCLNKNIDFILLGGGVKDDDNLFYFKQKFSTLESFFYIGGIVFDVLNYKKFCKDYKNNFFLKYRNGGG
;
A
#
# COMPACT_ATOMS: atom_id res chain seq x y z
N MET A 1 -0.19 -12.48 23.21
CA MET A 1 -0.54 -11.06 23.43
C MET A 1 -1.80 -10.74 22.66
N SER A 2 -2.67 -9.90 23.22
CA SER A 2 -3.89 -9.43 22.58
C SER A 2 -3.58 -8.61 21.34
N LYS A 3 -4.49 -8.64 20.36
CA LYS A 3 -4.44 -7.77 19.18
C LYS A 3 -4.95 -6.38 19.55
N ILE A 4 -4.30 -5.36 19.01
CA ILE A 4 -4.60 -3.94 19.23
C ILE A 4 -4.91 -3.32 17.88
N LEU A 5 -5.97 -2.50 17.83
CA LEU A 5 -6.34 -1.75 16.63
C LEU A 5 -5.78 -0.33 16.71
N LEU A 6 -5.15 0.14 15.64
CA LEU A 6 -4.61 1.49 15.51
C LEU A 6 -5.69 2.55 15.78
N GLU A 7 -6.91 2.32 15.32
CA GLU A 7 -8.06 3.20 15.49
C GLU A 7 -8.53 3.34 16.95
N LYS A 8 -8.01 2.50 17.85
CA LYS A 8 -8.29 2.51 19.29
C LYS A 8 -7.11 3.02 20.13
N LEU A 9 -5.98 3.34 19.51
CA LEU A 9 -4.82 3.87 20.21
C LEU A 9 -4.99 5.38 20.40
N ASP A 10 -4.66 5.87 21.60
CA ASP A 10 -4.61 7.30 21.88
C ASP A 10 -3.55 7.99 21.01
N ASP A 11 -3.75 9.30 20.75
CA ASP A 11 -2.97 10.13 19.81
C ASP A 11 -1.43 10.06 19.98
N HIS A 12 -0.91 9.64 21.13
CA HIS A 12 0.54 9.59 21.42
C HIS A 12 1.31 8.50 20.66
N PHE A 13 0.63 7.57 19.98
CA PHE A 13 1.27 6.57 19.10
C PHE A 13 1.04 6.85 17.61
N PHE A 14 0.45 7.99 17.27
CA PHE A 14 0.02 8.30 15.93
C PHE A 14 1.09 9.07 15.15
N CYS A 15 1.25 8.75 13.87
CA CYS A 15 2.05 9.58 12.99
C CYS A 15 1.21 10.81 12.59
N ASP A 16 1.45 11.95 13.24
CA ASP A 16 0.65 13.18 13.03
C ASP A 16 0.79 13.78 11.63
N ASP A 17 1.84 13.40 10.89
CA ASP A 17 2.08 13.87 9.53
C ASP A 17 2.68 12.77 8.65
N PHE A 18 1.89 12.33 7.67
CA PHE A 18 2.27 11.40 6.60
C PHE A 18 2.30 12.07 5.21
N GLY A 19 2.31 13.41 5.14
CA GLY A 19 2.35 14.15 3.88
C GLY A 19 3.65 13.95 3.07
N GLU A 20 4.72 13.56 3.75
CA GLU A 20 6.00 13.16 3.15
C GLU A 20 6.06 11.66 2.78
N ASP A 21 5.00 10.89 3.03
CA ASP A 21 4.96 9.48 2.69
C ASP A 21 5.13 9.26 1.17
N ILE A 22 5.74 8.12 0.82
CA ILE A 22 6.08 7.77 -0.55
C ILE A 22 4.87 7.75 -1.49
N TYR A 23 3.68 7.37 -0.99
CA TYR A 23 2.46 7.28 -1.80
C TYR A 23 1.86 8.64 -2.16
N PHE A 24 2.35 9.72 -1.53
CA PHE A 24 2.01 11.11 -1.87
C PHE A 24 3.10 11.80 -2.67
N GLN A 25 4.10 11.05 -3.15
CA GLN A 25 5.17 11.56 -4.02
C GLN A 25 4.84 11.36 -5.49
N LYS A 26 5.14 12.38 -6.29
CA LYS A 26 4.91 12.37 -7.73
C LYS A 26 5.72 11.28 -8.41
N GLU A 27 6.95 11.07 -7.97
CA GLU A 27 7.90 10.07 -8.50
C GLU A 27 7.33 8.66 -8.37
N TYR A 28 6.68 8.36 -7.23
CA TYR A 28 6.01 7.09 -7.02
C TYR A 28 4.80 6.92 -7.94
N ALA A 29 3.96 7.95 -8.03
CA ALA A 29 2.77 7.92 -8.88
C ALA A 29 3.12 7.70 -10.36
N LYS A 30 4.27 8.20 -10.84
CA LYS A 30 4.73 8.00 -12.23
C LYS A 30 4.89 6.53 -12.60
N PHE A 31 5.21 5.63 -11.66
CA PHE A 31 5.26 4.18 -11.93
C PHE A 31 3.95 3.58 -12.42
N TYR A 32 2.83 4.23 -12.11
CA TYR A 32 1.50 3.74 -12.45
C TYR A 32 0.81 4.59 -13.53
N GLY A 33 1.55 5.53 -14.15
CA GLY A 33 1.11 6.31 -15.30
C GLY A 33 1.03 7.82 -15.06
N LYS A 34 0.20 8.50 -15.86
CA LYS A 34 0.09 9.96 -15.86
C LYS A 34 -0.38 10.49 -14.50
N VAL A 35 0.36 11.41 -13.92
CA VAL A 35 0.06 11.97 -12.59
C VAL A 35 -0.87 13.17 -12.69
N PHE A 36 -1.83 13.23 -11.78
CA PHE A 36 -2.67 14.38 -11.45
C PHE A 36 -2.32 14.84 -10.03
N GLU A 37 -2.01 16.13 -9.90
CA GLU A 37 -1.70 16.78 -8.63
C GLU A 37 -2.72 17.88 -8.38
N PHE A 38 -3.24 17.95 -7.16
CA PHE A 38 -4.12 19.02 -6.73
C PHE A 38 -3.73 19.46 -5.33
N VAL A 39 -3.70 20.78 -5.11
CA VAL A 39 -3.44 21.37 -3.79
C VAL A 39 -4.42 22.51 -3.58
N TYR A 40 -5.16 22.45 -2.48
CA TYR A 40 -5.99 23.56 -1.98
C TYR A 40 -5.36 24.10 -0.70
N LYS A 41 -5.23 25.43 -0.56
CA LYS A 41 -4.63 26.09 0.61
C LYS A 41 -5.54 27.21 1.10
N GLU A 42 -5.73 27.28 2.41
CA GLU A 42 -6.54 28.32 3.06
C GLU A 42 -6.08 28.48 4.51
N ASN A 43 -5.72 29.70 4.94
CA ASN A 43 -5.39 30.03 6.33
C ASN A 43 -4.37 29.08 6.99
N GLY A 44 -3.31 28.68 6.27
CA GLY A 44 -2.28 27.74 6.74
C GLY A 44 -2.65 26.26 6.67
N ASN A 45 -3.92 25.94 6.42
CA ASN A 45 -4.38 24.60 6.13
C ASN A 45 -4.19 24.27 4.64
N PHE A 46 -3.95 22.99 4.34
CA PHE A 46 -3.89 22.50 2.98
C PHE A 46 -4.41 21.08 2.86
N LEU A 47 -4.95 20.78 1.67
CA LEU A 47 -5.29 19.44 1.22
C LEU A 47 -4.53 19.17 -0.08
N LYS A 48 -3.81 18.07 -0.13
CA LYS A 48 -3.01 17.60 -1.27
C LYS A 48 -3.57 16.28 -1.79
N ILE A 49 -3.63 16.17 -3.12
CA ILE A 49 -3.98 14.95 -3.83
C ILE A 49 -2.90 14.61 -4.82
N VAL A 50 -2.50 13.33 -4.84
CA VAL A 50 -1.68 12.72 -5.89
C VAL A 50 -2.42 11.50 -6.39
N ALA A 51 -2.71 11.47 -7.68
CA ALA A 51 -3.48 10.41 -8.32
C ALA A 51 -2.93 10.06 -9.71
N ASN A 52 -3.23 8.87 -10.20
CA ASN A 52 -3.05 8.48 -11.58
C ASN A 52 -4.31 8.83 -12.39
N LYS A 53 -4.15 9.71 -13.39
CA LYS A 53 -5.20 10.09 -14.34
C LYS A 53 -5.15 9.16 -15.54
N LYS A 54 -6.25 8.44 -15.80
CA LYS A 54 -6.39 7.51 -16.92
C LYS A 54 -7.53 7.92 -17.83
N SER A 55 -7.37 7.72 -19.14
CA SER A 55 -8.44 7.90 -20.11
C SER A 55 -9.44 6.74 -20.04
N ILE A 56 -10.72 7.05 -20.07
CA ILE A 56 -11.78 6.06 -20.21
C ILE A 56 -11.85 5.65 -21.69
N LYS A 57 -11.72 4.33 -21.95
CA LYS A 57 -11.59 3.77 -23.31
C LYS A 57 -12.74 4.26 -24.22
N ASN A 58 -12.39 4.68 -25.44
CA ASN A 58 -13.32 5.18 -26.47
C ASN A 58 -14.10 6.45 -26.07
N THR A 59 -13.53 7.31 -25.22
CA THR A 59 -14.14 8.58 -24.80
C THR A 59 -13.09 9.68 -24.66
N SER A 60 -13.53 10.93 -24.52
CA SER A 60 -12.70 12.09 -24.14
C SER A 60 -12.62 12.31 -22.61
N PHE A 61 -13.16 11.38 -21.82
CA PHE A 61 -13.24 11.48 -20.36
C PHE A 61 -12.11 10.75 -19.67
N PHE A 62 -11.87 11.15 -18.43
CA PHE A 62 -10.84 10.58 -17.57
C PHE A 62 -11.42 10.19 -16.22
N ASP A 63 -10.68 9.37 -15.51
CA ASP A 63 -10.93 9.07 -14.11
C ASP A 63 -9.60 9.06 -13.34
N LEU A 64 -9.70 9.28 -12.03
CA LEU A 64 -8.56 9.27 -11.12
C LEU A 64 -8.57 8.01 -10.28
N GLN A 65 -7.38 7.48 -10.03
CA GLN A 65 -7.16 6.45 -9.02
C GLN A 65 -5.94 6.84 -8.18
N SER A 66 -5.99 6.69 -6.86
CA SER A 66 -4.75 6.80 -6.07
C SER A 66 -3.72 5.78 -6.58
N PRO A 67 -2.41 6.08 -6.50
CA PRO A 67 -1.38 5.08 -6.79
C PRO A 67 -1.61 3.81 -5.98
N TYR A 68 -1.06 2.69 -6.47
CA TYR A 68 -1.15 1.42 -5.75
C TYR A 68 -0.46 1.54 -4.39
N GLY A 69 -1.16 1.18 -3.31
CA GLY A 69 -0.72 1.45 -1.94
C GLY A 69 -1.71 2.34 -1.18
N TYR A 70 -1.18 3.18 -0.28
CA TYR A 70 -1.96 3.96 0.69
C TYR A 70 -1.80 5.47 0.42
N GLY A 71 -2.68 6.08 -0.36
CA GLY A 71 -2.52 7.46 -0.82
C GLY A 71 -3.83 8.18 -1.16
N GLY A 72 -3.78 9.03 -2.19
CA GLY A 72 -4.96 9.71 -2.71
C GLY A 72 -5.21 11.08 -2.08
N ILE A 73 -5.56 11.16 -0.80
CA ILE A 73 -5.83 12.44 -0.11
C ILE A 73 -4.96 12.56 1.14
N TYR A 74 -4.35 13.72 1.34
CA TYR A 74 -3.69 14.10 2.58
C TYR A 74 -4.11 15.54 2.95
N SER A 75 -4.38 15.78 4.23
CA SER A 75 -4.69 17.09 4.77
C SER A 75 -3.96 17.29 6.10
N ASN A 76 -3.39 18.47 6.31
CA ASN A 76 -2.83 18.85 7.62
C ASN A 76 -3.91 19.37 8.60
N SER A 77 -5.17 19.38 8.17
CA SER A 77 -6.30 19.91 8.94
C SER A 77 -7.43 18.89 9.05
N MET A 78 -8.10 18.90 10.21
CA MET A 78 -9.33 18.16 10.48
C MET A 78 -10.58 19.06 10.49
N ASP A 79 -10.44 20.36 10.14
CA ASP A 79 -11.58 21.25 10.03
C ASP A 79 -12.50 20.83 8.88
N LYS A 80 -13.69 20.37 9.23
CA LYS A 80 -14.71 19.89 8.27
C LYS A 80 -15.15 20.97 7.29
N ALA A 81 -15.15 22.24 7.70
CA ALA A 81 -15.53 23.34 6.82
C ALA A 81 -14.46 23.56 5.74
N PHE A 82 -13.19 23.61 6.15
CA PHE A 82 -12.03 23.62 5.24
C PHE A 82 -12.04 22.43 4.28
N LEU A 83 -12.16 21.20 4.80
CA LEU A 83 -12.17 19.98 3.98
C LEU A 83 -13.32 19.97 2.96
N THR A 84 -14.49 20.47 3.34
CA THR A 84 -15.64 20.60 2.43
C THR A 84 -15.33 21.57 1.28
N ARG A 85 -14.74 22.73 1.57
CA ARG A 85 -14.33 23.70 0.53
C ARG A 85 -13.23 23.14 -0.38
N ALA A 86 -12.29 22.40 0.18
CA ALA A 86 -11.23 21.74 -0.59
C ALA A 86 -11.78 20.70 -1.57
N LEU A 87 -12.72 19.85 -1.13
CA LEU A 87 -13.37 18.86 -1.99
C LEU A 87 -14.25 19.50 -3.07
N GLU A 88 -14.89 20.64 -2.79
CA GLU A 88 -15.64 21.39 -3.81
C GLU A 88 -14.70 21.97 -4.88
N ASN A 89 -13.58 22.56 -4.48
CA ASN A 89 -12.57 23.04 -5.42
C ASN A 89 -11.97 21.91 -6.28
N LEU A 90 -11.77 20.73 -5.69
CA LEU A 90 -11.37 19.54 -6.43
C LEU A 90 -12.43 19.16 -7.48
N ARG A 91 -13.72 19.17 -7.12
CA ARG A 91 -14.83 18.90 -8.04
C ARG A 91 -14.85 19.87 -9.21
N GLN A 92 -14.68 21.16 -8.95
CA GLN A 92 -14.60 22.18 -10.01
C GLN A 92 -13.42 21.94 -10.95
N ARG A 93 -12.24 21.58 -10.41
CA ARG A 93 -11.07 21.23 -11.22
C ARG A 93 -11.31 19.97 -12.05
N ALA A 94 -11.91 18.95 -11.46
CA ALA A 94 -12.19 17.68 -12.12
C ALA A 94 -13.13 17.86 -13.32
N LEU A 95 -14.23 18.60 -13.14
CA LEU A 95 -15.19 18.88 -14.21
C LEU A 95 -14.55 19.62 -15.39
N LYS A 96 -13.71 20.64 -15.12
CA LYS A 96 -12.96 21.37 -16.17
C LYS A 96 -12.00 20.49 -16.97
N GLU A 97 -11.57 19.37 -16.39
CA GLU A 97 -10.62 18.44 -16.99
C GLU A 97 -11.27 17.16 -17.55
N ASN A 98 -12.60 17.13 -17.67
CA ASN A 98 -13.40 15.96 -18.06
C ASN A 98 -13.12 14.72 -17.17
N ILE A 99 -12.85 14.94 -15.89
CA ILE A 99 -12.63 13.87 -14.91
C ILE A 99 -13.97 13.51 -14.28
N VAL A 100 -14.34 12.24 -14.38
CA VAL A 100 -15.68 11.74 -14.03
C VAL A 100 -15.74 11.26 -12.58
N ALA A 101 -14.70 10.59 -12.11
CA ALA A 101 -14.66 10.02 -10.77
C ALA A 101 -13.23 9.93 -10.23
N PHE A 102 -13.10 9.74 -8.92
CA PHE A 102 -11.84 9.50 -8.23
C PHE A 102 -11.97 8.35 -7.22
N PHE A 103 -11.25 7.25 -7.45
CA PHE A 103 -11.09 6.16 -6.49
C PHE A 103 -9.87 6.39 -5.59
N ILE A 104 -10.06 6.20 -4.28
CA ILE A 104 -9.11 6.55 -3.24
C ILE A 104 -8.82 5.31 -2.39
N ARG A 105 -7.53 5.07 -2.11
CA ARG A 105 -7.05 4.08 -1.13
C ARG A 105 -6.44 4.84 0.04
N PHE A 106 -7.15 4.96 1.15
CA PHE A 106 -6.73 5.85 2.24
C PHE A 106 -5.48 5.36 2.95
N HIS A 107 -4.73 6.32 3.49
CA HIS A 107 -3.66 6.04 4.42
C HIS A 107 -4.21 5.57 5.77
N PRO A 108 -3.71 4.49 6.39
CA PRO A 108 -4.24 3.97 7.66
C PRO A 108 -4.12 4.95 8.82
N PHE A 109 -3.20 5.91 8.72
CA PHE A 109 -3.03 7.00 9.68
C PHE A 109 -3.80 8.28 9.28
N ASP A 110 -4.79 8.21 8.40
CA ASP A 110 -5.62 9.39 8.11
C ASP A 110 -6.65 9.62 9.24
N LYS A 111 -6.57 10.77 9.92
CA LYS A 111 -7.52 11.14 10.98
C LYS A 111 -8.89 11.59 10.45
N ASN A 112 -9.02 11.82 9.13
CA ASN A 112 -10.22 12.33 8.49
C ASN A 112 -11.17 11.24 7.94
N LEU A 113 -10.89 9.96 8.20
CA LEU A 113 -11.70 8.84 7.68
C LEU A 113 -13.20 8.98 8.00
N SER A 114 -13.55 9.37 9.22
CA SER A 114 -14.96 9.58 9.62
C SER A 114 -15.64 10.75 8.91
N PHE A 115 -14.87 11.75 8.47
CA PHE A 115 -15.38 12.84 7.64
C PHE A 115 -15.64 12.33 6.22
N TYR A 116 -14.69 11.57 5.63
CA TYR A 116 -14.85 11.02 4.29
C TYR A 116 -16.00 10.02 4.20
N GLU A 117 -16.17 9.15 5.20
CA GLU A 117 -17.29 8.19 5.27
C GLU A 117 -18.65 8.88 5.09
N LYS A 118 -18.80 10.09 5.64
CA LYS A 118 -20.06 10.86 5.56
C LYS A 118 -20.18 11.72 4.31
N LYS A 119 -19.08 11.96 3.59
CA LYS A 119 -19.02 12.99 2.54
C LYS A 119 -18.82 12.42 1.13
N LEU A 120 -18.19 11.26 1.00
CA LEU A 120 -17.89 10.65 -0.30
C LEU A 120 -19.07 9.80 -0.81
N ASP A 121 -19.17 9.66 -2.12
CA ASP A 121 -20.21 8.86 -2.78
C ASP A 121 -20.04 7.35 -2.54
N PHE A 122 -18.82 6.93 -2.21
CA PHE A 122 -18.45 5.57 -1.86
C PHE A 122 -17.42 5.60 -0.73
N PHE A 123 -17.61 4.73 0.26
CA PHE A 123 -16.64 4.51 1.33
C PHE A 123 -16.80 3.08 1.86
N LEU A 124 -15.70 2.35 1.98
CA LEU A 124 -15.71 0.97 2.42
C LEU A 124 -14.50 0.69 3.30
N LYS A 125 -14.76 0.07 4.45
CA LYS A 125 -13.77 -0.63 5.24
C LYS A 125 -13.48 -1.97 4.56
N GLU A 126 -12.39 -2.02 3.81
CA GLU A 126 -12.13 -3.08 2.83
C GLU A 126 -11.58 -4.35 3.48
N ARG A 127 -10.53 -4.24 4.30
CA ARG A 127 -9.88 -5.41 4.94
C ARG A 127 -9.01 -5.03 6.12
N LYS A 128 -8.65 -6.01 6.96
CA LYS A 128 -7.60 -5.82 7.99
C LYS A 128 -6.20 -5.78 7.38
N ILE A 129 -5.32 -4.99 7.99
CA ILE A 129 -3.90 -4.91 7.68
C ILE A 129 -3.04 -5.04 8.93
N VAL A 130 -1.82 -5.52 8.76
CA VAL A 130 -0.85 -5.68 9.84
C VAL A 130 0.21 -4.59 9.77
N ILE A 131 0.47 -3.94 10.90
CA ILE A 131 1.47 -2.88 11.04
C ILE A 131 2.49 -3.34 12.08
N VAL A 132 3.77 -3.20 11.78
CA VAL A 132 4.87 -3.49 12.73
C VAL A 132 5.44 -2.16 13.20
N PRO A 133 5.22 -1.76 14.45
CA PRO A 133 5.94 -0.64 15.05
C PRO A 133 7.41 -1.00 15.21
N ILE A 134 8.29 -0.10 14.79
CA ILE A 134 9.74 -0.24 14.92
C ILE A 134 10.16 0.52 16.17
N TYR A 135 10.36 -0.24 17.24
CA TYR A 135 10.78 0.27 18.55
C TYR A 135 12.28 0.55 18.61
N LYS A 136 12.80 0.88 19.79
CA LYS A 136 14.22 1.22 20.00
C LYS A 136 15.19 0.07 19.72
N ASN A 137 14.74 -1.18 19.76
CA ASN A 137 15.59 -2.34 19.47
C ASN A 137 14.82 -3.55 18.92
N LEU A 138 15.58 -4.49 18.35
CA LEU A 138 15.04 -5.69 17.70
C LEU A 138 14.40 -6.68 18.68
N GLU A 139 14.82 -6.69 19.95
CA GLU A 139 14.20 -7.54 20.97
C GLU A 139 12.75 -7.12 21.24
N GLN A 140 12.48 -5.82 21.35
CA GLN A 140 11.14 -5.26 21.51
C GLN A 140 10.25 -5.51 20.30
N ILE A 141 10.79 -5.41 19.08
CA ILE A 141 10.06 -5.79 17.86
C ILE A 141 9.69 -7.27 17.91
N ARG A 142 10.66 -8.15 18.19
CA ARG A 142 10.47 -9.61 18.27
C ARG A 142 9.64 -10.05 19.47
N ALA A 143 9.46 -9.21 20.49
CA ALA A 143 8.55 -9.50 21.59
C ALA A 143 7.11 -9.60 21.07
N ASN A 144 6.74 -8.82 20.05
CA ASN A 144 5.42 -8.83 19.41
C ASN A 144 5.14 -10.04 18.52
N TYR A 145 6.14 -10.90 18.31
CA TYR A 145 5.98 -12.09 17.49
C TYR A 145 5.16 -13.15 18.23
N SER A 146 4.37 -13.91 17.48
CA SER A 146 3.86 -15.19 17.97
C SER A 146 5.02 -16.14 18.34
N PRO A 147 4.88 -17.01 19.35
CA PRO A 147 5.93 -17.96 19.74
C PRO A 147 6.41 -18.83 18.56
N ARG A 148 5.49 -19.26 17.70
CA ARG A 148 5.79 -20.10 16.53
C ARG A 148 6.68 -19.39 15.51
N ILE A 149 6.36 -18.15 15.14
CA ILE A 149 7.18 -17.42 14.15
C ILE A 149 8.54 -17.04 14.73
N LYS A 150 8.64 -16.76 16.03
CA LYS A 150 9.91 -16.49 16.71
C LYS A 150 10.89 -17.65 16.57
N THR A 151 10.41 -18.89 16.76
CA THR A 151 11.21 -20.11 16.55
C THR A 151 11.60 -20.30 15.09
N TYR A 152 10.67 -20.08 14.16
CA TYR A 152 10.92 -20.22 12.72
C TYR A 152 11.96 -19.22 12.20
N VAL A 153 11.83 -17.96 12.59
CA VAL A 153 12.78 -16.90 12.26
C VAL A 153 14.15 -17.22 12.85
N LYS A 154 14.24 -17.61 14.13
CA LYS A 154 15.52 -17.97 14.77
C LYS A 154 16.25 -19.07 14.00
N LYS A 155 15.54 -20.13 13.59
CA LYS A 155 16.11 -21.22 12.78
C LYS A 155 16.53 -20.73 11.40
N ALA A 156 15.64 -20.04 10.69
CA ALA A 156 15.87 -19.59 9.33
C ALA A 156 17.04 -18.58 9.23
N ARG A 157 17.15 -17.63 10.17
CA ARG A 157 18.26 -16.66 10.24
C ARG A 157 19.63 -17.32 10.49
N LYS A 158 19.66 -18.53 11.06
CA LYS A 158 20.90 -19.31 11.26
C LYS A 158 21.30 -20.11 10.02
N GLU A 159 20.32 -20.61 9.26
CA GLU A 159 20.55 -21.52 8.13
C GLU A 159 20.66 -20.80 6.77
N LEU A 160 20.04 -19.63 6.62
CA LEU A 160 19.91 -18.96 5.34
C LEU A 160 20.92 -17.84 5.15
N GLU A 161 21.43 -17.74 3.93
CA GLU A 161 22.19 -16.58 3.47
C GLU A 161 21.20 -15.49 3.02
N ILE A 162 21.17 -14.38 3.76
CA ILE A 162 20.26 -13.28 3.49
C ILE A 162 21.07 -12.05 3.08
N SER A 163 20.70 -11.44 1.95
CA SER A 163 21.39 -10.27 1.41
C SER A 163 20.44 -9.37 0.63
N LYS A 164 20.91 -8.17 0.30
CA LYS A 164 20.22 -7.30 -0.67
C LYS A 164 20.35 -7.90 -2.07
N ALA A 165 19.23 -7.95 -2.79
CA ALA A 165 19.24 -8.33 -4.19
C ALA A 165 19.88 -7.22 -5.05
N LYS A 166 20.48 -7.61 -6.17
CA LYS A 166 21.12 -6.72 -7.14
C LYS A 166 20.25 -6.64 -8.40
N ALA A 167 20.43 -5.62 -9.23
CA ALA A 167 19.67 -5.48 -10.49
C ALA A 167 19.71 -6.73 -11.40
N SER A 168 20.80 -7.50 -11.36
CA SER A 168 20.92 -8.79 -12.07
C SER A 168 19.92 -9.86 -11.60
N ASP A 169 19.38 -9.74 -10.39
CA ASP A 169 18.40 -10.67 -9.81
C ASP A 169 16.97 -10.40 -10.31
N ALA A 170 16.73 -9.33 -11.07
CA ALA A 170 15.38 -8.91 -11.45
C ALA A 170 14.58 -9.98 -12.20
N LYS A 171 15.23 -10.66 -13.16
CA LYS A 171 14.59 -11.75 -13.92
C LYS A 171 14.25 -12.95 -13.04
N ASP A 172 15.14 -13.30 -12.11
CA ASP A 172 14.90 -14.41 -11.17
C ASP A 172 13.81 -14.09 -10.15
N PHE A 173 13.77 -12.84 -9.67
CA PHE A 173 12.69 -12.39 -8.80
C PHE A 173 11.35 -12.46 -9.56
N LYS A 174 11.27 -11.92 -10.77
CA LYS A 174 10.05 -12.00 -11.59
C LYS A 174 9.61 -13.45 -11.80
N ARG A 175 10.52 -14.34 -12.19
CA ARG A 175 10.21 -15.75 -12.43
C ARG A 175 9.62 -16.41 -11.19
N LEU A 176 10.28 -16.28 -10.02
CA LEU A 176 9.77 -16.86 -8.77
C LEU A 176 8.46 -16.18 -8.32
N TYR A 177 8.30 -14.89 -8.60
CA TYR A 177 7.09 -14.14 -8.31
C TYR A 177 5.91 -14.64 -9.13
N ASP A 178 6.08 -14.80 -10.45
CA ASP A 178 5.04 -15.34 -11.34
C ASP A 178 4.66 -16.78 -10.95
N GLU A 179 5.65 -17.61 -10.57
CA GLU A 179 5.40 -18.94 -10.00
C GLU A 179 4.58 -18.87 -8.71
N THR A 180 4.88 -17.91 -7.83
CA THR A 180 4.15 -17.67 -6.58
C THR A 180 2.71 -17.22 -6.86
N MET A 181 2.51 -16.30 -7.82
CA MET A 181 1.19 -15.80 -8.22
C MET A 181 0.34 -16.91 -8.85
N ARG A 182 0.91 -17.73 -9.74
CA ARG A 182 0.24 -18.91 -10.32
C ARG A 182 -0.18 -19.91 -9.23
N ARG A 183 0.73 -20.24 -8.31
CA ARG A 183 0.44 -21.16 -7.19
C ARG A 183 -0.70 -20.65 -6.31
N ASN A 184 -0.80 -19.33 -6.13
CA ASN A 184 -1.85 -18.69 -5.34
C ASN A 184 -3.12 -18.35 -6.13
N GLN A 185 -3.20 -18.71 -7.42
CA GLN A 185 -4.31 -18.38 -8.31
C GLN A 185 -4.64 -16.86 -8.33
N ALA A 186 -3.60 -16.02 -8.33
CA ALA A 186 -3.75 -14.57 -8.36
C ALA A 186 -4.37 -14.12 -9.71
N GLY A 187 -5.16 -13.04 -9.68
CA GLY A 187 -5.72 -12.44 -10.89
C GLY A 187 -4.67 -11.73 -11.75
N GLU A 188 -5.01 -11.44 -13.01
CA GLU A 188 -4.11 -10.85 -14.01
C GLU A 188 -3.43 -9.54 -13.55
N PHE A 189 -4.12 -8.75 -12.72
CA PHE A 189 -3.59 -7.51 -12.14
C PHE A 189 -2.26 -7.72 -11.37
N TYR A 190 -2.02 -8.92 -10.85
CA TYR A 190 -0.80 -9.23 -10.10
C TYR A 190 0.35 -9.72 -10.97
N PHE A 191 0.18 -9.84 -12.29
CA PHE A 191 1.27 -10.24 -13.20
C PHE A 191 1.89 -9.00 -13.83
N PHE A 192 3.03 -8.58 -13.29
CA PHE A 192 3.80 -7.43 -13.79
C PHE A 192 4.77 -7.85 -14.90
N ASP A 193 5.07 -6.91 -15.80
CA ASP A 193 6.01 -7.13 -16.91
C ASP A 193 7.49 -6.98 -16.48
N ASP A 194 8.41 -7.21 -17.42
CA ASP A 194 9.85 -7.13 -17.16
C ASP A 194 10.30 -5.70 -16.82
N ASP A 195 9.69 -4.70 -17.46
CA ASP A 195 10.01 -3.28 -17.23
C ASP A 195 9.64 -2.87 -15.81
N TYR A 196 8.53 -3.35 -15.28
CA TYR A 196 8.14 -3.14 -13.89
C TYR A 196 9.22 -3.63 -12.91
N PHE A 197 9.72 -4.86 -13.08
CA PHE A 197 10.77 -5.36 -12.20
C PHE A 197 12.07 -4.57 -12.39
N LYS A 198 12.43 -4.18 -13.61
CA LYS A 198 13.58 -3.32 -13.85
C LYS A 198 13.46 -1.97 -13.14
N GLU A 199 12.31 -1.31 -13.23
CA GLU A 199 12.02 -0.06 -12.52
C GLU A 199 12.03 -0.26 -11.01
N LEU A 200 11.46 -1.36 -10.50
CA LEU A 200 11.46 -1.70 -9.08
C LEU A 200 12.87 -1.82 -8.50
N PHE A 201 13.83 -2.39 -9.24
CA PHE A 201 15.23 -2.48 -8.81
C PHE A 201 15.98 -1.15 -8.93
N ASN A 202 15.59 -0.27 -9.86
CA ASN A 202 16.21 1.04 -10.06
C ASN A 202 15.61 2.13 -9.17
N PHE A 203 14.45 1.88 -8.56
CA PHE A 203 13.81 2.86 -7.71
C PHE A 203 14.58 3.03 -6.40
N LYS A 204 15.01 4.27 -6.13
CA LYS A 204 15.88 4.61 -4.99
C LYS A 204 15.32 4.19 -3.62
N GLN A 205 14.01 4.26 -3.46
CA GLN A 205 13.32 3.89 -2.23
C GLN A 205 13.04 2.38 -2.14
N SER A 206 13.36 1.60 -3.16
CA SER A 206 13.18 0.15 -3.15
C SER A 206 14.27 -0.54 -2.35
N LEU A 207 13.86 -1.44 -1.45
CA LEU A 207 14.72 -2.39 -0.78
C LEU A 207 14.27 -3.78 -1.19
N ILE A 208 15.13 -4.50 -1.89
CA ILE A 208 14.84 -5.88 -2.31
C ILE A 208 15.82 -6.80 -1.59
N LEU A 209 15.27 -7.80 -0.92
CA LEU A 209 16.02 -8.79 -0.15
C LEU A 209 15.83 -10.16 -0.77
N LYS A 210 16.87 -11.00 -0.69
CA LYS A 210 16.83 -12.40 -1.09
C LYS A 210 17.38 -13.30 0.00
N ALA A 211 16.82 -14.50 0.10
CA ALA A 211 17.23 -15.55 1.01
C ALA A 211 17.59 -16.79 0.22
N SER A 212 18.79 -17.32 0.47
CA SER A 212 19.33 -18.49 -0.22
C SER A 212 19.75 -19.58 0.76
N TYR A 213 19.74 -20.83 0.30
CA TYR A 213 20.24 -21.97 1.03
C TYR A 213 21.11 -22.81 0.09
N ARG A 214 22.39 -23.00 0.43
CA ARG A 214 23.35 -23.78 -0.39
C ARG A 214 23.40 -23.33 -1.86
N GLY A 215 23.41 -22.01 -2.09
CA GLY A 215 23.44 -21.39 -3.42
C GLY A 215 22.08 -21.30 -4.13
N GLU A 216 21.03 -21.95 -3.62
CA GLU A 216 19.69 -21.87 -4.20
C GLU A 216 18.87 -20.74 -3.58
N ILE A 217 18.29 -19.89 -4.41
CA ILE A 217 17.40 -18.80 -3.96
C ILE A 217 16.02 -19.38 -3.62
N LEU A 218 15.60 -19.16 -2.37
CA LEU A 218 14.34 -19.67 -1.84
C LEU A 218 13.25 -18.61 -1.77
N ALA A 219 13.62 -17.33 -1.58
CA ALA A 219 12.66 -16.24 -1.49
C ALA A 219 13.25 -14.88 -1.88
N TYR A 220 12.35 -14.01 -2.34
CA TYR A 220 12.54 -12.57 -2.48
C TYR A 220 11.44 -11.82 -1.75
N ALA A 221 11.78 -10.64 -1.25
CA ALA A 221 10.85 -9.68 -0.68
C ALA A 221 11.27 -8.26 -1.06
N SER A 222 10.34 -7.46 -1.59
CA SER A 222 10.57 -6.04 -1.86
C SER A 222 9.81 -5.18 -0.87
N PHE A 223 10.42 -4.04 -0.55
CA PHE A 223 9.87 -3.02 0.31
C PHE A 223 10.07 -1.65 -0.31
N PHE A 224 9.11 -0.75 -0.11
CA PHE A 224 9.35 0.68 -0.33
C PHE A 224 9.68 1.35 1.00
N LEU A 225 10.77 2.12 1.03
CA LEU A 225 11.26 2.83 2.19
C LEU A 225 10.96 4.32 2.04
N GLY A 226 10.06 4.82 2.88
CA GLY A 226 9.82 6.24 3.09
C GLY A 226 10.66 6.78 4.26
N LYS A 227 10.30 7.98 4.74
CA LYS A 227 10.97 8.62 5.88
C LYS A 227 10.59 7.96 7.21
N LYS A 228 9.29 7.80 7.45
CA LYS A 228 8.74 7.18 8.68
C LYS A 228 8.10 5.81 8.45
N PHE A 229 7.74 5.51 7.21
CA PHE A 229 7.03 4.30 6.85
C PHE A 229 7.86 3.43 5.92
N ALA A 230 7.71 2.12 6.05
CA ALA A 230 8.07 1.17 5.01
C ALA A 230 6.89 0.27 4.66
N TYR A 231 6.88 -0.21 3.43
CA TYR A 231 5.78 -0.98 2.88
C TYR A 231 6.27 -2.29 2.33
N TYR A 232 5.77 -3.40 2.86
CA TYR A 232 5.95 -4.70 2.22
C TYR A 232 5.17 -4.73 0.92
N HIS A 233 5.88 -4.83 -0.20
CA HIS A 233 5.30 -4.61 -1.51
C HIS A 233 5.07 -5.91 -2.28
N LEU A 234 6.14 -6.55 -2.76
CA LEU A 234 6.07 -7.86 -3.43
C LEU A 234 6.81 -8.93 -2.65
N SER A 235 6.36 -10.16 -2.79
CA SER A 235 7.06 -11.32 -2.26
C SER A 235 6.92 -12.53 -3.15
N ALA A 236 7.98 -13.32 -3.19
CA ALA A 236 8.06 -14.53 -3.98
C ALA A 236 8.82 -15.58 -3.18
N ASN A 237 8.34 -16.82 -3.14
CA ASN A 237 8.98 -17.85 -2.33
C ASN A 237 8.66 -19.27 -2.80
N LYS A 238 9.52 -20.22 -2.40
CA LYS A 238 9.34 -21.66 -2.61
C LYS A 238 8.59 -22.37 -1.48
N ASN A 239 8.11 -21.65 -0.45
CA ASN A 239 7.56 -22.19 0.80
C ASN A 239 8.54 -23.08 1.61
N GLU A 240 9.84 -22.86 1.44
CA GLU A 240 10.89 -23.64 2.12
C GLU A 240 11.58 -22.86 3.22
N LYS A 241 12.03 -23.58 4.26
CA LYS A 241 12.92 -23.10 5.33
C LYS A 241 12.44 -21.83 6.07
N ASN A 242 11.16 -21.45 5.92
CA ASN A 242 10.63 -20.17 6.38
C ASN A 242 11.42 -18.95 5.85
N ALA A 243 11.94 -19.04 4.62
CA ALA A 243 12.77 -18.00 4.02
C ALA A 243 12.09 -16.62 4.00
N ASN A 244 10.81 -16.55 3.64
CA ASN A 244 10.05 -15.29 3.66
C ASN A 244 9.94 -14.70 5.07
N ALA A 245 9.82 -15.53 6.11
CA ALA A 245 9.78 -15.06 7.50
C ALA A 245 11.12 -14.44 7.92
N ALA A 246 12.23 -15.04 7.48
CA ALA A 246 13.56 -14.51 7.74
C ALA A 246 13.82 -13.20 6.99
N LEU A 247 13.26 -13.03 5.78
CA LEU A 247 13.34 -11.77 5.03
C LEU A 247 12.57 -10.64 5.71
N LEU A 248 11.38 -10.91 6.25
CA LEU A 248 10.62 -9.93 7.05
C LEU A 248 11.40 -9.53 8.31
N ASP A 249 11.86 -10.49 9.10
CA ASP A 249 12.64 -10.17 10.31
C ASP A 249 13.92 -9.36 9.99
N PHE A 250 14.62 -9.70 8.90
CA PHE A 250 15.78 -8.94 8.47
C PHE A 250 15.42 -7.54 7.96
N SER A 251 14.27 -7.37 7.31
CA SER A 251 13.84 -6.03 6.89
C SER A 251 13.53 -5.14 8.09
N PHE A 252 13.01 -5.71 9.19
CA PHE A 252 12.75 -4.95 10.42
C PHE A 252 14.05 -4.46 11.06
N GLU A 253 15.08 -5.32 11.07
CA GLU A 253 16.43 -4.95 11.50
C GLU A 253 17.03 -3.82 10.64
N LEU A 254 16.84 -3.87 9.31
CA LEU A 254 17.30 -2.80 8.42
C LEU A 254 16.52 -1.49 8.60
N CYS A 255 15.22 -1.56 8.87
CA CYS A 255 14.36 -0.40 9.07
C CYS A 255 14.66 0.30 10.40
N LEU A 256 14.99 -0.47 11.45
CA LEU A 256 15.48 0.05 12.72
C LEU A 256 16.69 0.96 12.53
N ASN A 257 17.66 0.54 11.72
CA ASN A 257 18.87 1.33 11.41
C ASN A 257 18.61 2.55 10.50
N LYS A 258 17.38 2.72 10.01
CA LYS A 258 16.97 3.80 9.09
C LYS A 258 16.00 4.79 9.73
N ASN A 259 15.73 4.68 11.03
CA ASN A 259 14.75 5.51 11.74
C ASN A 259 13.35 5.49 11.09
N ILE A 260 12.96 4.32 10.57
CA ILE A 260 11.58 4.07 10.14
C ILE A 260 10.78 3.72 11.39
N ASP A 261 9.60 4.32 11.55
CA ASP A 261 8.73 4.15 12.70
C ASP A 261 7.77 2.95 12.52
N PHE A 262 7.29 2.74 11.30
CA PHE A 262 6.27 1.72 11.02
C PHE A 262 6.55 0.96 9.73
N ILE A 263 6.34 -0.35 9.74
CA ILE A 263 6.31 -1.18 8.54
C ILE A 263 4.90 -1.72 8.34
N LEU A 264 4.28 -1.35 7.23
CA LEU A 264 2.97 -1.87 6.86
C LEU A 264 3.18 -3.14 6.04
N LEU A 265 2.76 -4.28 6.60
CA LEU A 265 2.79 -5.57 5.91
C LEU A 265 1.59 -5.75 4.97
N GLY A 266 0.58 -4.89 5.10
CA GLY A 266 -0.68 -4.99 4.39
C GLY A 266 -1.58 -6.12 4.90
N GLY A 267 -2.62 -6.41 4.13
CA GLY A 267 -3.63 -7.41 4.45
C GLY A 267 -3.43 -8.74 3.74
N GLY A 268 -4.44 -9.59 3.84
CA GLY A 268 -4.61 -10.77 2.98
C GLY A 268 -5.14 -10.40 1.60
N VAL A 269 -5.23 -11.40 0.72
CA VAL A 269 -5.99 -11.35 -0.55
C VAL A 269 -7.48 -11.24 -0.24
N LYS A 270 -7.93 -11.94 0.80
CA LYS A 270 -9.26 -11.82 1.42
C LYS A 270 -9.08 -11.54 2.91
N ASP A 271 -10.16 -11.11 3.56
CA ASP A 271 -10.15 -11.05 5.02
C ASP A 271 -9.88 -12.44 5.61
N ASP A 272 -9.08 -12.44 6.67
CA ASP A 272 -8.80 -13.63 7.49
C ASP A 272 -8.25 -14.83 6.67
N ASP A 273 -7.39 -14.56 5.68
CA ASP A 273 -6.72 -15.59 4.89
C ASP A 273 -5.32 -15.98 5.42
N ASN A 274 -4.72 -17.01 4.80
CA ASN A 274 -3.39 -17.50 5.19
C ASN A 274 -2.29 -16.44 5.08
N LEU A 275 -2.39 -15.50 4.14
CA LEU A 275 -1.42 -14.42 3.97
C LEU A 275 -1.54 -13.41 5.10
N PHE A 276 -2.77 -13.03 5.48
CA PHE A 276 -3.04 -12.21 6.64
C PHE A 276 -2.53 -12.87 7.92
N TYR A 277 -2.90 -14.14 8.18
CA TYR A 277 -2.45 -14.87 9.36
C TYR A 277 -0.94 -15.07 9.41
N PHE A 278 -0.26 -15.17 8.27
CA PHE A 278 1.20 -15.17 8.23
C PHE A 278 1.77 -13.83 8.71
N LYS A 279 1.30 -12.70 8.17
CA LYS A 279 1.76 -11.35 8.55
C LYS A 279 1.42 -11.03 10.01
N GLN A 280 0.24 -11.42 10.46
CA GLN A 280 -0.28 -11.21 11.81
C GLN A 280 0.60 -11.86 12.89
N LYS A 281 1.43 -12.86 12.53
CA LYS A 281 2.37 -13.47 13.47
C LYS A 281 3.51 -12.54 13.87
N PHE A 282 3.78 -11.46 13.13
CA PHE A 282 4.91 -10.54 13.37
C PHE A 282 4.55 -9.31 14.20
N SER A 283 3.27 -9.04 14.43
CA SER A 283 2.85 -7.87 15.20
C SER A 283 1.53 -8.09 15.92
N THR A 284 1.34 -7.38 17.02
CA THR A 284 0.08 -7.25 17.75
C THR A 284 -0.78 -6.09 17.24
N LEU A 285 -0.19 -5.15 16.49
CA LEU A 285 -0.86 -3.98 15.94
C LEU A 285 -1.48 -4.28 14.57
N GLU A 286 -2.76 -3.98 14.47
CA GLU A 286 -3.58 -4.09 13.27
C GLU A 286 -4.29 -2.77 13.00
N SER A 287 -4.78 -2.59 11.77
CA SER A 287 -5.65 -1.49 11.37
C SER A 287 -6.54 -1.98 10.24
N PHE A 288 -7.43 -1.14 9.75
CA PHE A 288 -8.20 -1.39 8.55
C PHE A 288 -7.68 -0.57 7.37
N PHE A 289 -7.71 -1.21 6.20
CA PHE A 289 -7.56 -0.55 4.93
C PHE A 289 -8.92 -0.03 4.48
N TYR A 290 -9.00 1.28 4.21
CA TYR A 290 -10.21 1.93 3.75
C TYR A 290 -10.06 2.37 2.30
N ILE A 291 -11.13 2.24 1.54
CA ILE A 291 -11.24 2.76 0.18
C ILE A 291 -12.45 3.69 0.07
N GLY A 292 -12.38 4.63 -0.86
CA GLY A 292 -13.47 5.58 -1.10
C GLY A 292 -13.53 6.05 -2.53
N GLY A 293 -14.60 6.78 -2.85
CA GLY A 293 -14.88 7.19 -4.21
C GLY A 293 -15.67 8.50 -4.28
N ILE A 294 -15.24 9.41 -5.16
CA ILE A 294 -15.96 10.64 -5.48
C ILE A 294 -16.46 10.55 -6.91
N VAL A 295 -17.74 10.83 -7.14
CA VAL A 295 -18.33 11.00 -8.46
C VAL A 295 -18.44 12.50 -8.74
N PHE A 296 -17.60 12.99 -9.66
CA PHE A 296 -17.60 14.39 -10.07
C PHE A 296 -18.71 14.68 -11.09
N ASP A 297 -18.88 13.78 -12.07
CA ASP A 297 -19.91 13.86 -13.12
C ASP A 297 -20.82 12.63 -13.07
N VAL A 298 -22.01 12.81 -12.47
CA VAL A 298 -22.97 11.73 -12.24
C VAL A 298 -23.55 11.15 -13.53
N LEU A 299 -23.77 11.99 -14.55
CA LEU A 299 -24.39 11.55 -15.80
C LEU A 299 -23.44 10.63 -16.58
N ASN A 300 -22.19 11.09 -16.77
CA ASN A 300 -21.20 10.30 -17.49
C ASN A 300 -20.76 9.07 -16.68
N TYR A 301 -20.65 9.17 -15.36
CA TYR A 301 -20.35 8.01 -14.51
C TYR A 301 -21.39 6.90 -14.66
N LYS A 302 -22.69 7.24 -14.57
CA LYS A 302 -23.77 6.26 -14.76
C LYS A 302 -23.74 5.65 -16.16
N LYS A 303 -23.48 6.47 -17.19
CA LYS A 303 -23.33 6.00 -18.58
C LYS A 303 -22.21 4.97 -18.71
N PHE A 304 -21.02 5.24 -18.18
CA PHE A 304 -19.87 4.34 -18.29
C PHE A 304 -20.01 3.07 -17.45
N CYS A 305 -20.78 3.12 -16.36
CA CYS A 305 -21.01 1.97 -15.50
C CYS A 305 -22.14 1.03 -15.97
N LYS A 306 -22.95 1.43 -16.97
CA LYS A 306 -24.20 0.75 -17.34
C LYS A 306 -24.04 -0.73 -17.71
N ASP A 307 -22.99 -1.06 -18.46
CA ASP A 307 -22.82 -2.40 -19.05
C ASP A 307 -21.96 -3.34 -18.20
N TYR A 308 -21.51 -2.89 -17.02
CA TYR A 308 -20.59 -3.65 -16.17
C TYR A 308 -21.30 -4.25 -14.96
N LYS A 309 -21.28 -5.58 -14.87
CA LYS A 309 -21.86 -6.37 -13.77
C LYS A 309 -20.81 -6.75 -12.72
N ASN A 310 -20.15 -5.76 -12.14
CA ASN A 310 -19.21 -5.93 -11.03
C ASN A 310 -19.46 -4.91 -9.91
N ASN A 311 -18.82 -5.15 -8.76
CA ASN A 311 -18.98 -4.34 -7.54
C ASN A 311 -17.87 -3.29 -7.35
N PHE A 312 -17.01 -3.08 -8.35
CA PHE A 312 -15.96 -2.09 -8.27
C PHE A 312 -16.54 -0.66 -8.37
N PHE A 313 -15.83 0.33 -7.84
CA PHE A 313 -16.27 1.72 -7.97
C PHE A 313 -16.11 2.18 -9.42
N LEU A 314 -14.91 2.02 -9.99
CA LEU A 314 -14.62 2.29 -11.40
C LEU A 314 -14.93 1.04 -12.24
N LYS A 315 -16.21 0.66 -12.33
CA LYS A 315 -16.68 -0.59 -12.96
C LYS A 315 -16.14 -0.85 -14.36
N TYR A 316 -15.87 0.23 -15.11
CA TYR A 316 -15.36 0.24 -16.47
C TYR A 316 -13.85 0.03 -16.59
N ARG A 317 -13.11 -0.08 -15.47
CA ARG A 317 -11.70 -0.49 -15.47
C ARG A 317 -11.60 -2.02 -15.40
N ASN A 318 -10.98 -2.63 -16.42
CA ASN A 318 -10.48 -4.01 -16.31
C ASN A 318 -9.30 -4.00 -15.32
N GLY A 319 -9.50 -4.47 -14.08
CA GLY A 319 -8.41 -4.60 -13.10
C GLY A 319 -8.63 -4.06 -11.69
N GLY A 320 -9.87 -3.82 -11.24
CA GLY A 320 -10.15 -3.57 -9.82
C GLY A 320 -9.71 -2.18 -9.34
N GLY A 321 -10.59 -1.21 -9.49
CA GLY A 321 -10.64 0.03 -8.72
C GLY A 321 -12.10 0.30 -8.40
#